data_AF-A0A1G9DU39-F1
#
_entry.id   AF-A0A1G9DU39-F1
#
_cell.length_a   1.000
_cell.length_b   1.000
_cell.length_c   1.000
_cell.angle_alpha   90.00
_cell.angle_beta   90.00
_cell.angle_gamma   90.00
#
_symmetry.space_group_name_H-M   'P 1'
#
loop_
_entity.id
_entity.type
_entity.pdbx_description
1 polymer ?
#
loop_
_entity_poly.entity_id
_entity_poly.type
_entity_poly.pdbx_seq_one_letter_code
_entity_poly.pdbx_strand_id
1 'polypeptide(L)'
;MSVIRQPGVLGRTTRRRVVGLTAALSAATVEAIAVGLWFTLVVDSRTTSTALAGLGILFCGALLRAGVFGATISELGDLLEPRRLAAALLLTGGWVGWLLVAERIGGVAGVLVATGLLAGVLVGQFTLERHVFRHRSPSRTARTPFVPGLLLAVGASLLLASAWFTEWAIATPPLAFEVTTLVIRIEALQVGVVVFALFAFLAHQRRFEQLLEP
;
A
#
# COMPACT_ATOMS: atom_id res chain seq x y z
N MET A 1 -52.35 11.62 -2.57
CA MET A 1 -51.14 10.95 -2.06
C MET A 1 -50.07 10.98 -3.14
N SER A 2 -49.08 11.87 -3.03
CA SER A 2 -47.97 12.00 -4.01
C SER A 2 -46.73 11.36 -3.42
N VAL A 3 -46.29 10.25 -4.01
CA VAL A 3 -45.06 9.54 -3.64
C VAL A 3 -43.93 10.10 -4.49
N ILE A 4 -43.11 10.96 -3.89
CA ILE A 4 -41.88 11.47 -4.49
C ILE A 4 -40.87 10.32 -4.55
N ARG A 5 -40.82 9.60 -5.68
CA ARG A 5 -39.71 8.71 -6.01
C ARG A 5 -38.50 9.60 -6.32
N GLN A 6 -37.51 9.65 -5.43
CA GLN A 6 -36.19 10.23 -5.72
C GLN A 6 -35.36 9.20 -6.53
N PRO A 7 -35.23 9.34 -7.86
CA PRO A 7 -34.51 8.36 -8.68
C PRO A 7 -32.98 8.54 -8.60
N GLY A 8 -32.51 9.59 -7.93
CA GLY A 8 -31.10 9.99 -7.92
C GLY A 8 -30.24 9.42 -6.77
N VAL A 9 -30.84 8.84 -5.73
CA VAL A 9 -30.08 8.44 -4.51
C VAL A 9 -29.34 7.11 -4.70
N LEU A 10 -29.96 6.16 -5.44
CA LEU A 10 -29.34 4.88 -5.78
C LEU A 10 -28.16 5.05 -6.76
N GLY A 11 -28.25 5.99 -7.71
CA GLY A 11 -27.16 6.28 -8.66
C GLY A 11 -25.96 6.94 -7.99
N ARG A 12 -26.18 7.83 -7.02
CA ARG A 12 -25.11 8.58 -6.33
C ARG A 12 -24.31 7.71 -5.38
N THR A 13 -24.96 6.78 -4.68
CA THR A 13 -24.32 5.78 -3.80
C THR A 13 -23.52 4.78 -4.60
N THR A 14 -24.08 4.25 -5.69
CA THR A 14 -23.39 3.32 -6.60
C THR A 14 -22.17 3.99 -7.26
N ARG A 15 -22.31 5.22 -7.77
CA ARG A 15 -21.18 5.98 -8.36
C ARG A 15 -20.08 6.26 -7.34
N ARG A 16 -20.42 6.60 -6.09
CA ARG A 16 -19.42 6.82 -5.02
C ARG A 16 -18.68 5.53 -4.66
N ARG A 17 -19.39 4.39 -4.59
CA ARG A 17 -18.77 3.08 -4.35
C ARG A 17 -17.82 2.68 -5.48
N VAL A 18 -18.21 2.88 -6.74
CA VAL A 18 -17.35 2.57 -7.88
C VAL A 18 -16.08 3.45 -7.88
N VAL A 19 -16.22 4.76 -7.64
CA VAL A 19 -15.06 5.67 -7.54
C VAL A 19 -14.16 5.31 -6.36
N GLY A 20 -14.73 4.95 -5.21
CA GLY A 20 -13.96 4.49 -4.05
C GLY A 20 -13.20 3.19 -4.32
N LEU A 21 -13.82 2.25 -5.05
CA LEU A 21 -13.20 0.98 -5.41
C LEU A 21 -12.04 1.17 -6.40
N THR A 22 -12.21 2.00 -7.43
CA THR A 22 -11.15 2.28 -8.41
C THR A 22 -10.00 3.09 -7.79
N ALA A 23 -10.31 3.99 -6.86
CA ALA A 23 -9.30 4.69 -6.06
C ALA A 23 -8.52 3.74 -5.15
N ALA A 24 -9.22 2.82 -4.48
CA ALA A 24 -8.60 1.81 -3.64
C ALA A 24 -7.70 0.88 -4.47
N LEU A 25 -8.17 0.44 -5.63
CA LEU A 25 -7.42 -0.42 -6.53
C LEU A 25 -6.18 0.28 -7.07
N SER A 26 -6.30 1.53 -7.52
CA SER A 26 -5.16 2.28 -8.05
C SER A 26 -4.12 2.59 -6.96
N ALA A 27 -4.55 3.03 -5.78
CA ALA A 27 -3.66 3.25 -4.64
C ALA A 27 -2.93 1.97 -4.21
N ALA A 28 -3.66 0.85 -4.14
CA ALA A 28 -3.09 -0.45 -3.79
C ALA A 28 -2.12 -0.97 -4.85
N THR A 29 -2.43 -0.78 -6.12
CA THR A 29 -1.56 -1.19 -7.23
C THR A 29 -0.26 -0.39 -7.20
N VAL A 30 -0.35 0.93 -7.03
CA VAL A 30 0.83 1.80 -6.88
C VAL A 30 1.67 1.38 -5.68
N GLU A 31 1.06 1.14 -4.53
CA GLU A 31 1.76 0.73 -3.31
C GLU A 31 2.40 -0.66 -3.45
N ALA A 32 1.69 -1.63 -4.04
CA ALA A 32 2.21 -2.97 -4.30
C ALA A 32 3.40 -2.94 -5.26
N ILE A 33 3.32 -2.18 -6.35
CA ILE A 33 4.42 -2.04 -7.32
C ILE A 33 5.61 -1.33 -6.68
N ALA A 34 5.38 -0.23 -5.97
CA ALA A 34 6.46 0.54 -5.36
C ALA A 34 7.19 -0.27 -4.29
N VAL A 35 6.45 -0.88 -3.35
CA VAL A 35 7.05 -1.70 -2.28
C VAL A 35 7.67 -2.97 -2.86
N GLY A 36 7.01 -3.64 -3.81
CA GLY A 36 7.53 -4.84 -4.47
C GLY A 36 8.85 -4.58 -5.19
N LEU A 37 8.90 -3.55 -6.05
CA LEU A 37 10.13 -3.18 -6.77
C LEU A 37 11.24 -2.75 -5.80
N TRP A 38 10.94 -1.87 -4.84
CA TRP A 38 11.92 -1.47 -3.83
C TRP A 38 12.48 -2.68 -3.06
N PHE A 39 11.59 -3.56 -2.61
CA PHE A 39 11.97 -4.73 -1.81
C PHE A 39 12.83 -5.70 -2.62
N THR A 40 12.46 -5.97 -3.88
CA THR A 40 13.29 -6.81 -4.78
C THR A 40 14.69 -6.23 -4.98
N LEU A 41 14.80 -4.91 -5.20
CA LEU A 41 16.09 -4.26 -5.39
C LEU A 41 16.97 -4.34 -4.15
N VAL A 42 16.41 -4.10 -2.97
CA VAL A 42 17.18 -4.04 -1.72
C VAL A 42 17.56 -5.41 -1.18
N VAL A 43 16.72 -6.43 -1.39
CA VAL A 43 17.01 -7.79 -0.94
C VAL A 43 18.05 -8.48 -1.83
N ASP A 44 17.97 -8.29 -3.15
CA ASP A 44 18.81 -9.03 -4.11
C ASP A 44 20.15 -8.33 -4.39
N SER A 45 20.17 -7.00 -4.40
CA SER A 45 21.38 -6.22 -4.70
C SER A 45 21.65 -5.17 -3.64
N ARG A 46 22.66 -5.41 -2.79
CA ARG A 46 23.07 -4.48 -1.72
C ARG A 46 24.14 -3.50 -2.20
N THR A 47 23.79 -2.63 -3.15
CA THR A 47 24.68 -1.56 -3.60
C THR A 47 24.11 -0.19 -3.25
N THR A 48 24.97 0.83 -3.15
CA THR A 48 24.53 2.21 -2.88
C THR A 48 23.60 2.73 -3.97
N SER A 49 23.82 2.33 -5.22
CA SER A 49 23.01 2.72 -6.37
C SER A 49 21.60 2.11 -6.33
N THR A 50 21.48 0.83 -5.99
CA THR A 50 20.19 0.14 -5.85
C THR A 50 19.40 0.63 -4.64
N ALA A 51 20.07 0.96 -3.54
CA ALA A 51 19.44 1.60 -2.39
C ALA A 51 18.86 2.99 -2.74
N LEU A 52 19.62 3.83 -3.47
CA LEU A 52 19.14 5.13 -3.95
C LEU A 52 17.99 5.01 -4.94
N ALA A 53 18.09 4.08 -5.90
CA ALA A 53 17.01 3.80 -6.86
C ALA A 53 15.74 3.32 -6.12
N GLY A 54 15.91 2.41 -5.16
CA GLY A 54 14.83 1.91 -4.32
C GLY A 54 14.14 3.00 -3.49
N LEU A 55 14.90 3.92 -2.88
CA LEU A 55 14.36 5.09 -2.19
C LEU A 55 13.55 5.99 -3.13
N GLY A 56 14.05 6.23 -4.34
CA GLY A 56 13.34 6.98 -5.36
C GLY A 56 12.00 6.33 -5.76
N ILE A 57 11.98 5.01 -5.92
CA ILE A 57 10.77 4.24 -6.23
C ILE A 57 9.73 4.34 -5.11
N LEU A 58 10.13 4.15 -3.85
CA LEU A 58 9.22 4.29 -2.71
C LEU A 58 8.66 5.70 -2.61
N PHE A 59 9.51 6.72 -2.75
CA PHE A 59 9.10 8.11 -2.64
C PHE A 59 8.12 8.49 -3.77
N CYS A 60 8.42 8.11 -5.01
CA CYS A 60 7.54 8.33 -6.16
C CYS A 60 6.19 7.61 -5.97
N GLY A 61 6.22 6.35 -5.52
CA GLY A 61 5.00 5.59 -5.20
C GLY A 61 4.16 6.25 -4.10
N ALA A 62 4.80 6.75 -3.04
CA ALA A 62 4.13 7.47 -1.97
C ALA A 62 3.47 8.78 -2.46
N LEU A 63 4.14 9.52 -3.35
CA LEU A 63 3.59 10.72 -3.99
C LEU A 63 2.40 10.40 -4.89
N LEU A 64 2.52 9.40 -5.76
CA LEU A 64 1.42 8.95 -6.63
C LEU A 64 0.21 8.53 -5.80
N ARG A 65 0.43 7.81 -4.70
CA ARG A 65 -0.64 7.42 -3.77
C ARG A 65 -1.32 8.63 -3.13
N ALA A 66 -0.54 9.62 -2.69
CA ALA A 66 -1.07 10.87 -2.15
C ALA A 66 -1.87 11.64 -3.21
N GLY A 67 -1.45 11.59 -4.48
CA GLY A 67 -2.17 12.13 -5.63
C GLY A 67 -3.52 11.46 -5.87
N VAL A 68 -3.57 10.12 -5.89
CA VAL A 68 -4.81 9.32 -6.02
C VAL A 68 -5.79 9.65 -4.88
N PHE A 69 -5.29 9.71 -3.65
CA PHE A 69 -6.11 10.06 -2.49
C PHE A 69 -6.60 11.52 -2.55
N GLY A 70 -5.74 12.45 -3.00
CA GLY A 70 -6.10 13.85 -3.22
C GLY A 70 -7.22 13.98 -4.25
N ALA A 71 -7.05 13.41 -5.45
CA ALA A 71 -8.01 13.47 -6.55
C ALA A 71 -9.41 12.92 -6.22
N THR A 72 -9.50 12.06 -5.21
CA THR A 72 -10.74 11.36 -4.84
C THR A 72 -11.50 12.03 -3.70
N ILE A 73 -10.83 12.84 -2.86
CA ILE A 73 -11.42 13.41 -1.64
C ILE A 73 -11.50 14.96 -1.65
N SER A 74 -10.68 15.65 -2.45
CA SER A 74 -10.70 17.13 -2.54
C SER A 74 -10.22 17.62 -3.92
N GLU A 75 -10.48 18.89 -4.25
CA GLU A 75 -9.89 19.55 -5.42
C GLU A 75 -8.40 19.25 -5.53
N LEU A 76 -7.95 19.00 -6.76
CA LEU A 76 -6.60 18.58 -7.15
C LEU A 76 -5.59 19.71 -6.81
N GLY A 77 -5.31 19.89 -5.51
CA GLY A 77 -4.32 20.82 -5.01
C GLY A 77 -2.90 20.38 -5.35
N ASP A 78 -1.97 21.32 -5.26
CA ASP A 78 -0.59 21.16 -5.71
C ASP A 78 0.07 19.93 -5.08
N LEU A 79 0.60 19.03 -5.90
CA LEU A 79 1.22 17.76 -5.43
C LEU A 79 2.44 18.02 -4.53
N LEU A 80 3.04 19.21 -4.67
CA LEU A 80 4.20 19.69 -3.93
C LEU A 80 3.85 20.42 -2.62
N GLU A 81 2.60 20.32 -2.13
CA GLU A 81 2.27 20.82 -0.81
C GLU A 81 3.22 20.23 0.25
N PRO A 82 3.84 21.06 1.11
CA PRO A 82 4.87 20.61 2.05
C PRO A 82 4.35 19.53 3.02
N ARG A 83 3.05 19.57 3.31
CA ARG A 83 2.39 18.57 4.15
C ARG A 83 2.28 17.19 3.47
N ARG A 84 2.08 17.15 2.15
CA ARG A 84 2.03 15.90 1.36
C ARG A 84 3.42 15.31 1.20
N LEU A 85 4.41 16.17 0.95
CA LEU A 85 5.81 15.76 0.92
C LEU A 85 6.25 15.17 2.27
N ALA A 86 5.89 15.81 3.39
CA ALA A 86 6.17 15.27 4.72
C ALA A 86 5.50 13.90 4.95
N ALA A 87 4.25 13.72 4.52
CA ALA A 87 3.56 12.43 4.62
C ALA A 87 4.22 11.34 3.75
N ALA A 88 4.63 11.68 2.53
CA ALA A 88 5.36 10.76 1.64
C ALA A 88 6.73 10.38 2.20
N LEU A 89 7.46 11.34 2.79
CA LEU A 89 8.74 11.10 3.46
C LEU A 89 8.57 10.21 4.70
N LEU A 90 7.54 10.46 5.53
CA LEU A 90 7.24 9.62 6.70
C LEU A 90 6.90 8.19 6.30
N LEU A 91 6.09 8.00 5.25
CA LEU A 91 5.76 6.67 4.74
C LEU A 91 7.01 5.95 4.23
N THR A 92 7.83 6.64 3.45
CA THR A 92 9.09 6.10 2.91
C THR A 92 10.05 5.72 4.04
N GLY A 93 10.22 6.59 5.02
CA GLY A 93 11.02 6.32 6.22
C GLY A 93 10.47 5.18 7.07
N GLY A 94 9.14 5.03 7.14
CA GLY A 94 8.47 3.91 7.80
C GLY A 94 8.81 2.56 7.16
N TRP A 95 8.78 2.48 5.83
CA TRP A 95 9.18 1.28 5.09
C TRP A 95 10.65 0.92 5.31
N VAL A 96 11.53 1.91 5.18
CA VAL A 96 12.98 1.71 5.39
C VAL A 96 13.26 1.31 6.84
N GLY A 97 12.68 2.01 7.81
CA GLY A 97 12.84 1.72 9.23
C GLY A 97 12.32 0.34 9.61
N TRP A 98 11.19 -0.08 9.04
CA TRP A 98 10.65 -1.42 9.20
C TRP A 98 11.66 -2.50 8.77
N LEU A 99 12.21 -2.40 7.56
CA LEU A 99 13.17 -3.37 7.06
C LEU A 99 14.46 -3.37 7.89
N LEU A 100 14.98 -2.19 8.24
CA LEU A 100 16.17 -2.06 9.08
C LEU A 100 15.99 -2.69 10.46
N VAL A 101 14.85 -2.47 11.11
CA VAL A 101 14.57 -3.08 12.42
C VAL A 101 14.46 -4.59 12.30
N ALA A 102 13.81 -5.08 11.25
CA ALA A 102 13.74 -6.51 11.00
C ALA A 102 15.15 -7.10 10.81
N GLU A 103 16.00 -6.48 10.00
CA GLU A 103 17.35 -6.98 9.70
C GLU A 103 18.25 -6.93 10.93
N ARG A 104 18.12 -5.90 11.77
CA ARG A 104 18.95 -5.74 12.97
C ARG A 104 18.67 -6.77 14.05
N ILE A 105 17.42 -7.18 14.19
CA ILE A 105 17.03 -8.19 15.18
C ILE A 105 17.18 -9.59 14.58
N GLY A 106 16.80 -9.76 13.31
CA GLY A 106 16.84 -11.02 12.58
C GLY A 106 15.80 -12.05 13.06
N GLY A 107 15.66 -13.12 12.28
CA GLY A 107 14.78 -14.25 12.59
C GLY A 107 13.31 -13.86 12.79
N VAL A 108 12.54 -14.74 13.43
CA VAL A 108 11.10 -14.55 13.65
C VAL A 108 10.82 -13.37 14.58
N ALA A 109 11.66 -13.17 15.60
CA ALA A 109 11.52 -12.05 16.53
C ALA A 109 11.65 -10.69 15.81
N GLY A 110 12.60 -10.56 14.89
CA GLY A 110 12.77 -9.35 14.09
C GLY A 110 11.55 -9.04 13.23
N VAL A 111 10.96 -10.06 12.59
CA VAL A 111 9.72 -9.91 11.83
C VAL A 111 8.58 -9.42 12.72
N LEU A 112 8.38 -10.01 13.90
CA LEU A 112 7.31 -9.60 14.82
C LEU A 112 7.46 -8.16 15.32
N VAL A 113 8.67 -7.79 15.75
CA VAL A 113 8.96 -6.43 16.27
C VAL A 113 8.82 -5.40 15.16
N ALA A 114 9.38 -5.67 13.99
CA ALA A 114 9.27 -4.78 12.84
C ALA A 114 7.80 -4.60 12.42
N THR A 115 7.02 -5.67 12.36
CA THR A 115 5.59 -5.61 12.01
C THR A 115 4.79 -4.77 13.01
N GLY A 116 5.06 -4.92 14.31
CA GLY A 116 4.46 -4.07 15.34
C GLY A 116 4.80 -2.58 15.15
N LEU A 117 6.07 -2.28 14.86
CA LEU A 117 6.54 -0.92 14.58
C LEU A 117 5.86 -0.34 13.33
N LEU A 118 5.85 -1.08 12.22
CA LEU A 118 5.24 -0.67 10.97
C LEU A 118 3.74 -0.42 11.13
N ALA A 119 3.04 -1.30 11.84
CA ALA A 119 1.62 -1.11 12.17
C ALA A 119 1.42 0.21 12.94
N GLY A 120 2.25 0.49 13.96
CA GLY A 120 2.20 1.74 14.71
C GLY A 120 2.41 2.97 13.82
N VAL A 121 3.42 2.94 12.96
CA VAL A 121 3.73 4.04 12.02
C VAL A 121 2.59 4.27 11.03
N LEU A 122 2.05 3.21 10.42
CA LEU A 122 0.94 3.30 9.46
C LEU A 122 -0.35 3.80 10.12
N VAL A 123 -0.68 3.32 11.32
CA VAL A 123 -1.83 3.81 12.08
C VAL A 123 -1.66 5.28 12.46
N GLY A 124 -0.46 5.67 12.93
CA GLY A 124 -0.10 7.06 13.20
C GLY A 124 -0.26 7.95 11.96
N GLN A 125 0.25 7.50 10.81
CA GLN A 125 0.11 8.23 9.56
C GLN A 125 -1.36 8.37 9.13
N PHE A 126 -2.15 7.29 9.17
CA PHE A 126 -3.56 7.34 8.77
C PHE A 126 -4.42 8.18 9.73
N THR A 127 -4.11 8.18 11.04
CA THR A 127 -4.76 9.08 12.00
C THR A 127 -4.42 10.54 11.73
N LEU A 128 -3.16 10.86 11.45
CA LEU A 128 -2.72 12.21 11.08
C LEU A 128 -3.40 12.68 9.80
N GLU A 129 -3.33 11.89 8.71
CA GLU A 129 -4.00 12.17 7.44
C GLU A 129 -5.50 12.43 7.67
N ARG A 130 -6.16 11.58 8.47
CA ARG A 130 -7.55 11.82 8.84
C ARG A 130 -7.73 13.17 9.53
N HIS A 131 -6.91 13.51 10.53
CA HIS A 131 -7.06 14.76 11.29
C HIS A 131 -6.89 16.00 10.40
N VAL A 132 -5.96 15.94 9.44
CA VAL A 132 -5.76 16.97 8.40
C VAL A 132 -7.04 17.19 7.59
N PHE A 133 -7.64 16.11 7.08
CA PHE A 133 -8.76 16.17 6.15
C PHE A 133 -10.13 16.30 6.86
N ARG A 134 -10.25 15.93 8.15
CA ARG A 134 -11.52 15.98 8.91
C ARG A 134 -11.97 17.38 9.30
N HIS A 135 -11.16 18.42 9.08
CA HIS A 135 -11.57 19.81 9.31
C HIS A 135 -12.77 20.26 8.45
N ARG A 136 -13.25 19.43 7.50
CA ARG A 136 -14.39 19.75 6.61
C ARG A 136 -15.66 18.90 6.76
N SER A 137 -15.77 17.93 7.68
CA SER A 137 -17.02 17.13 7.80
C SER A 137 -17.34 16.63 9.21
N PRO A 138 -18.57 16.83 9.73
CA PRO A 138 -19.00 16.39 11.04
C PRO A 138 -19.77 15.05 10.95
N SER A 139 -19.08 13.91 10.85
CA SER A 139 -19.73 12.60 11.10
C SER A 139 -19.08 11.87 12.27
N ARG A 140 -19.95 11.37 13.16
CA ARG A 140 -19.64 11.00 14.57
C ARG A 140 -19.37 9.50 14.75
N THR A 141 -19.37 8.72 13.68
CA THR A 141 -19.28 7.24 13.65
C THR A 141 -17.96 6.75 13.06
N ALA A 142 -16.87 7.38 13.52
CA ALA A 142 -15.53 7.17 13.02
C ALA A 142 -14.94 5.80 13.44
N ARG A 143 -15.08 4.76 12.60
CA ARG A 143 -14.24 3.54 12.73
C ARG A 143 -12.77 3.94 12.77
N THR A 144 -12.01 3.32 13.67
CA THR A 144 -10.59 3.63 13.90
C THR A 144 -9.75 3.19 12.69
N PRO A 145 -8.78 4.01 12.23
CA PRO A 145 -7.88 3.67 11.12
C PRO A 145 -6.84 2.58 11.48
N PHE A 146 -7.03 1.92 12.62
CA PHE A 146 -6.23 0.80 13.10
C PHE A 146 -6.26 -0.39 12.13
N VAL A 147 -7.45 -0.76 11.68
CA VAL A 147 -7.68 -1.93 10.82
C VAL A 147 -6.91 -1.88 9.49
N PRO A 148 -6.97 -0.80 8.68
CA PRO A 148 -6.22 -0.75 7.43
C PRO A 148 -4.70 -0.73 7.65
N GLY A 149 -4.21 -0.04 8.69
CA GLY A 149 -2.77 -0.05 9.02
C GLY A 149 -2.27 -1.44 9.39
N LEU A 150 -3.05 -2.16 10.20
CA LEU A 150 -2.71 -3.51 10.61
C LEU A 150 -2.75 -4.51 9.45
N LEU A 151 -3.73 -4.41 8.54
CA LEU A 151 -3.77 -5.26 7.34
C LEU A 151 -2.52 -5.09 6.48
N LEU A 152 -2.09 -3.85 6.27
CA LEU A 152 -0.96 -3.53 5.42
C LEU A 152 0.36 -3.99 6.07
N ALA A 153 0.49 -3.82 7.39
CA ALA A 153 1.63 -4.35 8.15
C ALA A 153 1.69 -5.88 8.12
N VAL A 154 0.54 -6.57 8.24
CA VAL A 154 0.47 -8.03 8.11
C VAL A 154 0.89 -8.47 6.71
N GLY A 155 0.40 -7.80 5.66
CA GLY A 155 0.83 -8.08 4.28
C GLY A 155 2.34 -7.91 4.10
N ALA A 156 2.92 -6.84 4.65
CA ALA A 156 4.36 -6.58 4.58
C ALA A 156 5.15 -7.65 5.34
N SER A 157 4.67 -8.08 6.50
CA SER A 157 5.26 -9.17 7.28
C SER A 157 5.27 -10.49 6.51
N LEU A 158 4.21 -10.78 5.77
CA LEU A 158 4.12 -11.99 4.94
C LEU A 158 5.07 -11.91 3.74
N LEU A 159 5.20 -10.74 3.11
CA LEU A 159 6.20 -10.50 2.07
C LEU A 159 7.61 -10.74 2.61
N LEU A 160 7.95 -10.15 3.76
CA LEU A 160 9.25 -10.33 4.40
C LEU A 160 9.51 -11.79 4.77
N ALA A 161 8.51 -12.47 5.34
CA ALA A 161 8.62 -13.87 5.69
C ALA A 161 8.84 -14.76 4.45
N SER A 162 8.15 -14.47 3.34
CA SER A 162 8.33 -15.19 2.08
C SER A 162 9.75 -15.05 1.51
N ALA A 163 10.40 -13.92 1.75
CA ALA A 163 11.75 -13.65 1.28
C ALA A 163 12.82 -14.28 2.16
N TRP A 164 12.60 -14.35 3.48
CA TRP A 164 13.62 -14.79 4.45
C TRP A 164 13.53 -16.25 4.85
N PHE A 165 12.34 -16.85 4.79
CA PHE A 165 12.13 -18.21 5.29
C PHE A 165 11.72 -19.21 4.22
N THR A 166 11.52 -18.77 2.96
CA THR A 166 11.02 -19.63 1.90
C THR A 166 11.93 -19.61 0.68
N GLU A 167 12.82 -20.59 0.57
CA GLU A 167 13.69 -20.80 -0.61
C GLU A 167 13.01 -21.70 -1.66
N TRP A 168 11.76 -21.42 -2.00
CA TRP A 168 11.03 -22.21 -2.98
C TRP A 168 10.95 -21.48 -4.32
N ALA A 169 11.28 -22.21 -5.39
CA ALA A 169 11.08 -21.77 -6.76
C ALA A 169 10.50 -22.90 -7.60
N ILE A 170 9.43 -22.61 -8.34
CA ILE A 170 8.95 -23.47 -9.42
C ILE A 170 9.51 -22.93 -10.72
N ALA A 171 10.27 -23.75 -11.44
CA ALA A 171 10.65 -23.46 -12.82
C ALA A 171 9.79 -24.29 -13.78
N THR A 172 9.21 -23.64 -14.79
CA THR A 172 8.60 -24.37 -15.90
C THR A 172 9.70 -24.98 -16.77
N PRO A 173 9.48 -26.17 -17.38
CA PRO A 173 10.38 -26.68 -18.40
C PRO A 173 10.57 -25.64 -19.51
N PRO A 174 11.78 -25.53 -20.10
CA PRO A 174 12.08 -24.50 -21.10
C PRO A 174 11.16 -24.67 -22.30
N LEU A 175 10.35 -23.65 -22.58
CA LEU A 175 9.58 -23.58 -23.81
C LEU A 175 10.52 -23.09 -24.91
N ALA A 176 10.95 -24.01 -25.76
CA ALA A 176 11.76 -23.67 -26.93
C ALA A 176 10.85 -23.06 -27.99
N PHE A 177 11.00 -21.76 -28.22
CA PHE A 177 10.59 -21.13 -29.46
C PHE A 177 11.78 -21.20 -30.44
N GLU A 178 11.53 -21.20 -31.74
CA GLU A 178 12.56 -21.38 -32.79
C GLU A 178 13.77 -20.43 -32.67
N VAL A 179 13.65 -19.34 -31.90
CA VAL A 179 14.69 -18.32 -31.71
C VAL A 179 15.06 -18.08 -30.23
N THR A 180 14.20 -18.42 -29.26
CA THR A 180 14.41 -18.12 -27.84
C THR A 180 13.88 -19.23 -26.92
N THR A 181 14.62 -19.51 -25.85
CA THR A 181 14.15 -20.37 -24.76
C THR A 181 13.50 -19.50 -23.70
N LEU A 182 12.21 -19.73 -23.43
CA LEU A 182 11.48 -19.03 -22.39
C LEU A 182 11.38 -19.94 -21.16
N VAL A 183 11.98 -19.50 -20.05
CA VAL A 183 11.89 -20.16 -18.75
C VAL A 183 11.17 -19.24 -17.79
N ILE A 184 10.01 -19.66 -17.29
CA ILE A 184 9.27 -18.93 -16.27
C ILE A 184 9.68 -19.52 -14.92
N ARG A 185 10.32 -18.70 -14.07
CA ARG A 185 10.64 -19.05 -12.69
C ARG A 185 9.75 -18.26 -11.75
N ILE A 186 8.92 -18.97 -11.00
CA ILE A 186 8.07 -18.39 -9.96
C ILE A 186 8.75 -18.64 -8.62
N GLU A 187 9.16 -17.56 -7.96
CA GLU A 187 9.84 -17.59 -6.66
C GLU A 187 8.85 -17.24 -5.55
N ALA A 188 9.11 -17.74 -4.33
CA ALA A 188 8.30 -17.43 -3.15
C ALA A 188 8.10 -15.92 -2.94
N LEU A 189 9.11 -15.12 -3.29
CA LEU A 189 9.05 -13.65 -3.27
C LEU A 189 7.92 -13.09 -4.14
N GLN A 190 7.72 -13.62 -5.35
CA GLN A 190 6.65 -13.17 -6.26
C GLN A 190 5.26 -13.45 -5.65
N VAL A 191 5.10 -14.62 -5.01
CA VAL A 191 3.88 -14.96 -4.27
C VAL A 191 3.67 -13.99 -3.11
N GLY A 192 4.74 -13.66 -2.37
CA GLY A 192 4.72 -12.66 -1.30
C GLY A 192 4.25 -11.28 -1.78
N VAL A 193 4.72 -10.83 -2.95
CA VAL A 193 4.30 -9.54 -3.55
C VAL A 193 2.82 -9.57 -3.90
N VAL A 194 2.30 -10.67 -4.45
CA VAL A 194 0.87 -10.82 -4.75
C VAL A 194 0.03 -10.81 -3.48
N VAL A 195 0.45 -11.52 -2.43
CA VAL A 195 -0.22 -11.51 -1.13
C VAL A 195 -0.22 -10.11 -0.54
N PHE A 196 0.93 -9.41 -0.57
CA PHE A 196 1.02 -8.01 -0.15
C PHE A 196 0.05 -7.12 -0.91
N ALA A 197 -0.05 -7.27 -2.23
CA ALA A 197 -0.97 -6.50 -3.07
C ALA A 197 -2.44 -6.68 -2.65
N LEU A 198 -2.84 -7.92 -2.30
CA LEU A 198 -4.19 -8.20 -1.80
C LEU A 198 -4.46 -7.52 -0.45
N PHE A 199 -3.49 -7.57 0.48
CA PHE A 199 -3.61 -6.89 1.77
C PHE A 199 -3.63 -5.37 1.62
N ALA A 200 -2.80 -4.82 0.73
CA ALA A 200 -2.80 -3.40 0.39
C ALA A 200 -4.15 -2.97 -0.20
N PHE A 201 -4.72 -3.78 -1.10
CA PHE A 201 -6.05 -3.54 -1.65
C PHE A 201 -7.13 -3.50 -0.58
N LEU A 202 -7.18 -4.51 0.29
CA LEU A 202 -8.16 -4.57 1.38
C LEU A 202 -7.98 -3.42 2.38
N ALA A 203 -6.74 -3.01 2.67
CA ALA A 203 -6.44 -1.87 3.52
C ALA A 203 -6.97 -0.56 2.91
N HIS A 204 -6.71 -0.33 1.63
CA HIS A 204 -7.20 0.86 0.92
C HIS A 204 -8.71 0.84 0.75
N GLN A 205 -9.30 -0.31 0.43
CA GLN A 205 -10.75 -0.44 0.32
C GLN A 205 -11.43 -0.06 1.64
N ARG A 206 -10.98 -0.62 2.77
CA ARG A 206 -11.52 -0.27 4.10
C ARG A 206 -11.32 1.19 4.43
N ARG A 207 -10.20 1.78 4.02
CA ARG A 207 -9.90 3.20 4.23
C ARG A 207 -10.85 4.10 3.42
N PHE A 208 -11.09 3.79 2.15
CA PHE A 208 -12.00 4.57 1.30
C PHE A 208 -13.46 4.38 1.70
N GLU A 209 -13.89 3.17 2.10
CA GLU A 209 -15.22 2.93 2.67
C GLU A 209 -15.47 3.81 3.89
N GLN A 210 -14.51 3.90 4.82
CA GLN A 210 -14.61 4.76 6.01
C GLN A 210 -14.68 6.27 5.72
N LEU A 211 -14.24 6.70 4.54
CA LEU A 211 -14.21 8.10 4.13
C LEU A 211 -15.40 8.50 3.25
N LEU A 212 -15.96 7.55 2.50
CA LEU A 212 -17.02 7.80 1.50
C LEU A 212 -18.43 7.43 1.99
N GLU A 213 -18.57 6.54 2.97
CA GLU A 213 -19.85 6.22 3.61
C GLU A 213 -20.02 7.02 4.92
N PRO A 214 -20.86 8.08 4.95
CA PRO A 214 -21.08 8.91 6.13
C PRO A 214 -21.92 8.23 7.23
#